data_AF-A0AAN4YU02-F1
#
_entry.id   AF-A0AAN4YU02-F1
#
_cell.length_a   1.000
_cell.length_b   1.000
_cell.length_c   1.000
_cell.angle_alpha   90.00
_cell.angle_beta   90.00
_cell.angle_gamma   90.00
#
_symmetry.space_group_name_H-M   'P 1'
#
loop_
_entity.id
_entity.type
_entity.pdbx_description
1 polymer ?
#
loop_
_entity_poly.entity_id
_entity_poly.type
_entity_poly.pdbx_seq_one_letter_code
_entity_poly.pdbx_strand_id
1 'polypeptide(L)'
;MHYLLRISSASSQQQHPDSQNNPDQQPEDSIPDLTAVTDPSPLSTQELGFLRAHQTLLAGHFGASFLSSFPAQLRRLDDNAGGVSMVQGPDGREVVFVRCLAERVGVVVPPGDGVEVETVGTEMRMGDVWVVRWEGVRGAWERGEVEVL
;
A
#
# COMPACT_ATOMS: atom_id res chain seq x y z
N MET A 1 4.49 -3.42 -6.48
CA MET A 1 5.33 -2.36 -5.87
C MET A 1 4.80 -1.84 -4.53
N HIS A 2 3.52 -1.49 -4.37
CA HIS A 2 2.97 -0.89 -3.13
C HIS A 2 3.37 -1.61 -1.82
N TYR A 3 3.15 -2.93 -1.71
CA TYR A 3 3.51 -3.67 -0.50
C TYR A 3 5.04 -3.82 -0.30
N LEU A 4 5.85 -3.88 -1.37
CA LEU A 4 7.32 -3.85 -1.24
C LEU A 4 7.80 -2.54 -0.65
N LEU A 5 7.25 -1.42 -1.13
CA LEU A 5 7.60 -0.09 -0.62
C LEU A 5 7.16 0.07 0.83
N ARG A 6 5.98 -0.43 1.19
CA ARG A 6 5.50 -0.41 2.57
C ARG A 6 6.42 -1.20 3.52
N ILE A 7 6.85 -2.39 3.11
CA ILE A 7 7.72 -3.26 3.91
C ILE A 7 9.16 -2.71 4.00
N SER A 8 9.70 -2.13 2.93
CA SER A 8 11.04 -1.51 2.92
C SER A 8 11.09 -0.13 3.60
N SER A 9 9.98 0.61 3.63
CA SER A 9 9.90 1.85 4.41
C SER A 9 9.94 1.60 5.92
N ALA A 10 9.44 0.44 6.38
CA ALA A 10 9.50 0.04 7.78
C ALA A 10 10.93 -0.26 8.25
N SER A 11 11.84 -0.66 7.36
CA SER A 11 13.25 -0.90 7.70
C SER A 11 14.14 0.36 7.64
N SER A 12 13.68 1.44 7.00
CA SER A 12 14.46 2.69 6.81
C SER A 12 14.23 3.76 7.88
N GLN A 13 13.45 3.50 8.93
CA GLN A 13 13.27 4.43 10.06
C GLN A 13 14.50 4.54 11.00
N GLN A 14 15.65 3.95 10.65
CA GLN A 14 16.93 4.21 11.28
C GLN A 14 17.99 4.57 10.23
N GLN A 15 18.02 5.83 9.75
CA GLN A 15 19.25 6.65 9.60
C GLN A 15 18.96 8.03 8.98
N HIS A 16 19.69 9.01 9.50
CA HIS A 16 19.61 10.47 9.31
C HIS A 16 20.15 10.95 7.93
N PRO A 17 20.01 12.26 7.60
CA PRO A 17 20.11 12.79 6.24
C PRO A 17 21.56 13.10 5.86
N ASP A 18 21.98 12.67 4.67
CA ASP A 18 23.06 13.35 3.94
C ASP A 18 22.81 13.24 2.45
N SER A 19 22.31 14.34 1.89
CA SER A 19 22.25 14.57 0.45
C SER A 19 23.65 14.96 -0.03
N GLN A 20 24.50 13.97 -0.32
CA GLN A 20 25.71 14.20 -1.10
C GLN A 20 25.50 13.76 -2.55
N ASN A 21 25.46 14.79 -3.38
CA ASN A 21 25.29 14.81 -4.82
C ASN A 21 26.43 14.01 -5.49
N ASN A 22 26.17 12.77 -5.89
CA ASN A 22 27.13 11.94 -6.64
C ASN A 22 26.56 11.67 -8.04
N PRO A 23 27.17 12.19 -9.12
CA PRO A 23 26.59 12.17 -10.47
C PRO A 23 26.60 10.78 -11.15
N ASP A 24 27.25 9.78 -10.55
CA ASP A 24 27.31 8.39 -11.04
C ASP A 24 26.31 7.45 -10.35
N GLN A 25 25.39 7.96 -9.51
CA GLN A 25 24.29 7.13 -9.00
C GLN A 25 23.28 6.88 -10.11
N GLN A 26 23.51 5.79 -10.83
CA GLN A 26 22.60 5.21 -11.82
C GLN A 26 21.22 5.06 -11.17
N PRO A 27 20.20 5.83 -11.59
CA PRO A 27 18.84 5.69 -11.09
C PRO A 27 18.22 4.46 -11.77
N GLU A 28 18.73 3.29 -11.42
CA GLU A 28 18.13 2.01 -11.82
C GLU A 28 16.98 1.70 -10.89
N ASP A 29 15.98 1.00 -11.42
CA ASP A 29 14.84 0.45 -10.69
C ASP A 29 15.34 -0.52 -9.60
N SER A 30 15.71 0.06 -8.46
CA SER A 30 16.37 -0.62 -7.37
C SER A 30 15.30 -1.27 -6.51
N ILE A 31 15.04 -2.55 -6.80
CA ILE A 31 14.16 -3.35 -5.97
C ILE A 31 14.75 -3.36 -4.56
N PRO A 32 13.99 -2.96 -3.52
CA PRO A 32 14.50 -2.84 -2.17
C PRO A 32 15.14 -4.15 -1.71
N ASP A 33 16.26 -4.07 -1.00
CA ASP A 33 16.83 -5.26 -0.37
C ASP A 33 15.97 -5.67 0.83
N LEU A 34 15.39 -6.86 0.75
CA LEU A 34 14.43 -7.38 1.73
C LEU A 34 15.10 -8.22 2.84
N THR A 35 16.43 -8.33 2.84
CA THR A 35 17.19 -9.10 3.84
C THR A 35 17.06 -8.54 5.25
N ALA A 36 16.76 -7.24 5.39
CA ALA A 36 16.58 -6.55 6.67
C ALA A 36 15.11 -6.45 7.14
N VAL A 37 14.16 -7.06 6.43
CA VAL A 37 12.74 -6.98 6.79
C VAL A 37 12.47 -7.81 8.05
N THR A 38 12.10 -7.14 9.14
CA THR A 38 11.83 -7.78 10.44
C THR A 38 10.38 -8.28 10.56
N ASP A 39 9.44 -7.59 9.91
CA ASP A 39 8.02 -7.98 9.85
C ASP A 39 7.50 -7.89 8.40
N PRO A 40 7.21 -9.02 7.74
CA PRO A 40 6.69 -9.04 6.38
C PRO A 40 5.17 -8.80 6.29
N SER A 41 4.47 -8.64 7.43
CA SER A 41 3.02 -8.42 7.48
C SER A 41 2.61 -7.23 6.60
N PRO A 42 1.55 -7.37 5.77
CA PRO A 42 0.53 -8.43 5.77
C PRO A 42 0.87 -9.66 4.91
N LEU A 43 2.08 -9.78 4.36
CA LEU A 43 2.44 -10.85 3.44
C LEU A 43 3.06 -12.05 4.15
N SER A 44 2.77 -13.24 3.64
CA SER A 44 3.53 -14.45 3.96
C SER A 44 4.94 -14.39 3.34
N THR A 45 5.87 -15.18 3.90
CA THR A 45 7.24 -15.30 3.35
C THR A 45 7.26 -15.76 1.89
N GLN A 46 6.32 -16.63 1.51
CA GLN A 46 6.21 -17.12 0.13
C GLN A 46 5.71 -16.03 -0.81
N GLU A 47 4.71 -15.26 -0.41
CA GLU A 47 4.21 -14.11 -1.17
C GLU A 47 5.28 -13.04 -1.33
N LEU A 48 6.08 -12.78 -0.29
CA LEU A 48 7.21 -11.86 -0.36
C LEU A 48 8.25 -12.33 -1.39
N GLY A 49 8.58 -13.62 -1.39
CA GLY A 49 9.49 -14.22 -2.37
C GLY A 49 8.95 -14.11 -3.80
N PHE A 50 7.66 -14.41 -4.00
CA PHE A 50 6.98 -14.25 -5.29
C PHE A 50 7.00 -12.78 -5.76
N LEU A 51 6.62 -11.86 -4.87
CA LEU A 51 6.56 -10.42 -5.14
C LEU A 51 7.93 -9.90 -5.56
N ARG A 52 9.01 -10.29 -4.87
CA ARG A 52 10.39 -9.94 -5.23
C ARG A 52 10.74 -10.45 -6.63
N ALA A 53 10.58 -11.75 -6.86
CA ALA A 53 10.93 -12.37 -8.14
C ALA A 53 10.15 -11.75 -9.32
N HIS A 54 8.85 -11.51 -9.13
CA HIS A 54 7.99 -10.89 -10.12
C HIS A 54 8.41 -9.45 -10.43
N GLN A 55 8.74 -8.65 -9.41
CA GLN A 55 9.18 -7.27 -9.63
C GLN A 55 10.56 -7.23 -10.31
N THR A 56 11.48 -8.15 -10.00
CA THR A 56 12.77 -8.28 -10.69
C THR A 56 12.60 -8.60 -12.17
N LEU A 57 11.67 -9.50 -12.49
CA LEU A 57 11.35 -9.83 -13.87
C LEU A 57 10.78 -8.61 -14.61
N LEU A 58 9.84 -7.88 -14.01
CA LEU A 58 9.25 -6.67 -14.62
C LEU A 58 10.27 -5.56 -14.82
N ALA A 59 11.08 -5.27 -13.81
CA ALA A 59 12.15 -4.27 -13.87
C ALA A 59 13.14 -4.59 -15.01
N GLY A 60 13.59 -5.84 -15.09
CA GLY A 60 14.46 -6.30 -16.18
C GLY A 60 13.80 -6.21 -17.55
N HIS A 61 12.52 -6.59 -17.66
CA HIS A 61 11.77 -6.52 -18.90
C HIS A 61 11.61 -5.08 -19.40
N PHE A 62 11.09 -4.17 -18.56
CA PHE A 62 10.92 -2.77 -18.92
C PHE A 62 12.26 -2.05 -19.16
N GLY A 63 13.28 -2.39 -18.36
CA GLY A 63 14.67 -2.01 -18.56
C GLY A 63 15.15 -2.27 -19.98
N ALA A 64 15.04 -3.52 -20.42
CA ALA A 64 15.48 -3.97 -21.73
C ALA A 64 14.59 -3.46 -22.87
N SER A 65 13.28 -3.34 -22.66
CA SER A 65 12.32 -2.99 -23.71
C SER A 65 12.30 -1.50 -24.04
N PHE A 66 12.36 -0.60 -23.05
CA PHE A 66 12.25 0.83 -23.33
C PHE A 66 12.91 1.76 -22.30
N LEU A 67 12.99 1.41 -21.01
CA LEU A 67 13.51 2.33 -19.98
C LEU A 67 14.99 2.67 -20.20
N SER A 68 15.78 1.75 -20.74
CA SER A 68 17.19 2.01 -21.10
C SER A 68 17.37 3.16 -22.10
N SER A 69 16.37 3.45 -22.93
CA SER A 69 16.39 4.55 -23.90
C SER A 69 16.04 5.92 -23.31
N PHE A 70 15.45 5.96 -22.11
CA PHE A 70 15.08 7.21 -21.45
C PHE A 70 16.27 7.87 -20.75
N PRO A 71 16.24 9.20 -20.52
CA PRO A 71 17.16 9.88 -19.63
C PRO A 71 17.15 9.24 -18.25
N ALA A 72 18.30 9.24 -17.57
CA ALA A 72 18.49 8.58 -16.27
C ALA A 72 17.35 8.92 -15.28
N GLN A 73 16.97 10.18 -15.21
CA GLN A 73 15.94 10.69 -14.29
C GLN A 73 14.56 10.03 -14.47
N LEU A 74 14.25 9.49 -15.65
CA LEU A 74 12.95 8.87 -15.98
C LEU A 74 12.99 7.34 -16.02
N ARG A 75 14.09 6.72 -15.58
CA ARG A 75 14.23 5.24 -15.59
C ARG A 75 13.61 4.56 -14.37
N ARG A 76 13.18 5.34 -13.39
CA ARG A 76 12.55 4.85 -12.16
C ARG A 76 11.05 4.70 -12.31
N LEU A 77 10.54 3.50 -12.03
CA LEU A 77 9.10 3.20 -12.08
C LEU A 77 8.35 3.66 -10.81
N ASP A 78 9.07 3.84 -9.70
CA ASP A 78 8.50 4.31 -8.44
C ASP A 78 8.44 5.84 -8.33
N ASP A 79 8.94 6.56 -9.33
CA ASP A 79 8.94 8.02 -9.35
C ASP A 79 7.59 8.61 -9.80
N ASN A 80 7.16 9.65 -9.10
CA ASN A 80 5.90 10.36 -9.32
C ASN A 80 6.10 11.70 -10.05
N ALA A 81 7.31 12.01 -10.54
CA ALA A 81 7.64 13.28 -11.20
C ALA A 81 6.74 13.64 -12.40
N GLY A 82 6.11 12.65 -13.04
CA GLY A 82 5.18 12.83 -14.17
C GLY A 82 3.72 13.11 -13.79
N GLY A 83 3.39 13.25 -12.51
CA GLY A 83 2.01 13.46 -12.04
C GLY A 83 1.12 12.21 -12.07
N VAL A 84 1.66 11.07 -12.52
CA VAL A 84 0.99 9.75 -12.50
C VAL A 84 1.90 8.78 -11.77
N SER A 85 1.39 8.17 -10.70
CA SER A 85 2.09 7.12 -9.96
C SER A 85 1.92 5.77 -10.66
N MET A 86 3.00 5.05 -10.95
CA MET A 86 2.91 3.64 -11.34
C MET A 86 2.73 2.71 -10.13
N VAL A 87 2.86 3.25 -8.92
CA VAL A 87 2.58 2.55 -7.66
C VAL A 87 1.13 2.81 -7.27
N GLN A 88 0.27 1.83 -7.52
CA GLN A 88 -1.13 1.86 -7.11
C GLN A 88 -1.34 0.98 -5.87
N GLY A 89 -1.97 1.57 -4.85
CA GLY A 89 -2.43 0.86 -3.65
C GLY A 89 -3.89 0.40 -3.80
N PRO A 90 -4.40 -0.39 -2.84
CA PRO A 90 -5.83 -0.73 -2.80
C PRO A 90 -6.69 0.52 -2.59
N ASP A 91 -7.86 0.57 -3.23
CA ASP A 91 -8.81 1.68 -3.06
C ASP A 91 -9.59 1.53 -1.74
N GLY A 92 -9.43 2.50 -0.83
CA GLY A 92 -10.16 2.53 0.44
C GLY A 92 -11.64 2.87 0.29
N ARG A 93 -12.03 3.50 -0.83
CA ARG A 93 -13.40 3.98 -1.07
C ARG A 93 -14.30 2.93 -1.72
N GLU A 94 -13.75 1.77 -2.03
CA GLU A 94 -14.51 0.65 -2.58
C GLU A 94 -15.67 0.29 -1.64
N VAL A 95 -16.84 0.08 -2.23
CA VAL A 95 -18.06 -0.22 -1.49
C VAL A 95 -18.21 -1.73 -1.34
N VAL A 96 -18.36 -2.19 -0.10
CA VAL A 96 -18.46 -3.61 0.26
C VAL A 96 -19.73 -3.91 1.03
N PHE A 97 -20.22 -5.15 0.90
CA PHE A 97 -21.26 -5.69 1.76
C PHE A 97 -20.62 -6.32 2.98
N VAL A 98 -21.07 -5.94 4.17
CA VAL A 98 -20.54 -6.52 5.42
C VAL A 98 -21.65 -6.95 6.34
N ARG A 99 -21.42 -8.03 7.08
CA ARG A 99 -22.29 -8.52 8.15
C ARG A 99 -21.64 -8.25 9.51
N CYS A 100 -22.41 -7.69 10.44
CA CYS A 100 -21.96 -7.45 11.81
C CYS A 100 -22.03 -8.72 12.65
N LEU A 101 -20.93 -9.07 13.33
CA LEU A 101 -20.80 -10.23 14.19
C LEU A 101 -20.77 -9.87 15.68
N ALA A 102 -20.44 -8.62 16.01
CA ALA A 102 -20.44 -8.12 17.39
C ALA A 102 -21.78 -7.48 17.77
N GLU A 103 -22.02 -7.27 19.07
CA GLU A 103 -23.26 -6.65 19.57
C GLU A 103 -23.51 -5.27 18.94
N ARG A 104 -22.44 -4.49 18.78
CA ARG A 104 -22.48 -3.14 18.25
C ARG A 104 -21.13 -2.75 17.63
N VAL A 105 -21.14 -2.24 16.41
CA VAL A 105 -19.94 -1.78 15.68
C VAL A 105 -20.21 -0.41 15.09
N GLY A 106 -19.36 0.58 15.42
CA GLY A 106 -19.41 1.89 14.79
C GLY A 106 -18.77 1.88 13.41
N VAL A 107 -19.44 2.44 12.41
CA VAL A 107 -18.83 2.69 11.10
C VAL A 107 -18.05 3.99 11.16
N VAL A 108 -16.75 3.94 10.84
CA VAL A 108 -15.90 5.14 10.82
C VAL A 108 -16.18 5.93 9.54
N VAL A 109 -16.44 7.23 9.70
CA VAL A 109 -16.54 8.17 8.58
C VAL A 109 -15.21 8.92 8.52
N PRO A 110 -14.35 8.65 7.52
CA PRO A 110 -13.07 9.33 7.37
C PRO A 110 -13.27 10.82 7.00
N PRO A 111 -12.27 11.68 7.25
CA PRO A 111 -12.30 13.08 6.85
C PRO A 111 -12.48 13.20 5.33
N GLY A 112 -13.43 14.02 4.91
CA GLY A 112 -13.96 14.06 3.56
C GLY A 112 -15.48 14.24 3.57
N ASP A 113 -16.06 14.57 2.41
CA ASP A 113 -17.52 14.71 2.24
C ASP A 113 -18.20 15.65 3.27
N GLY A 114 -17.49 16.71 3.71
CA GLY A 114 -17.99 17.71 4.66
C GLY A 114 -17.62 17.47 6.13
N VAL A 115 -16.84 16.44 6.43
CA VAL A 115 -16.34 16.13 7.78
C VAL A 115 -14.84 16.42 7.86
N GLU A 116 -14.41 17.27 8.81
CA GLU A 116 -13.00 17.65 8.97
C GLU A 116 -12.20 16.66 9.82
N VAL A 117 -12.86 15.87 10.66
CA VAL A 117 -12.22 14.94 11.62
C VAL A 117 -12.89 13.57 11.54
N GLU A 118 -12.11 12.50 11.59
CA GLU A 118 -12.63 11.14 11.69
C GLU A 118 -13.70 11.05 12.78
N THR A 119 -14.90 10.66 12.39
CA THR A 119 -16.05 10.59 13.30
C THR A 119 -16.68 9.21 13.19
N VAL A 120 -17.13 8.65 14.32
CA VAL A 120 -17.93 7.43 14.30
C VAL A 120 -19.34 7.81 13.88
N GLY A 121 -19.77 7.28 12.74
CA GLY A 121 -21.12 7.46 12.20
C GLY A 121 -22.12 6.54 12.89
N THR A 122 -23.06 6.00 12.12
CA THR A 122 -24.08 5.09 12.62
C THR A 122 -23.49 3.75 13.07
N GLU A 123 -24.13 3.13 14.06
CA GLU A 123 -23.74 1.83 14.60
C GLU A 123 -24.53 0.68 13.96
N MET A 124 -23.84 -0.38 13.58
CA MET A 124 -24.40 -1.67 13.17
C MET A 124 -24.65 -2.55 14.39
N ARG A 125 -25.70 -3.37 14.37
CA ARG A 125 -25.98 -4.39 15.39
C ARG A 125 -25.71 -5.78 14.86
N MET A 126 -25.51 -6.74 15.77
CA MET A 126 -25.27 -8.14 15.40
C MET A 126 -26.33 -8.67 14.41
N GLY A 127 -25.87 -9.25 13.30
CA GLY A 127 -26.71 -9.78 12.23
C GLY A 127 -27.09 -8.77 11.15
N ASP A 128 -26.88 -7.46 11.36
CA ASP A 128 -27.12 -6.46 10.33
C ASP A 128 -26.19 -6.66 9.13
N VAL A 129 -26.74 -6.46 7.93
CA VAL A 129 -25.98 -6.47 6.68
C VAL A 129 -26.04 -5.10 6.04
N TRP A 130 -24.88 -4.44 5.90
CA TRP A 130 -24.81 -3.07 5.40
C TRP A 130 -23.90 -2.95 4.18
N VAL A 131 -24.13 -1.87 3.43
CA VAL A 131 -23.30 -1.43 2.32
C VAL A 131 -22.50 -0.22 2.79
N VAL A 132 -21.17 -0.34 2.82
CA VAL A 132 -20.26 0.64 3.43
C VAL A 132 -19.00 0.80 2.59
N ARG A 133 -18.27 1.91 2.76
CA ARG A 133 -16.92 2.07 2.22
C ARG A 133 -15.94 1.21 3.03
N TRP A 134 -15.03 0.51 2.35
CA TRP A 134 -14.05 -0.38 2.96
C TRP A 134 -13.26 0.30 4.09
N GLU A 135 -12.77 1.51 3.86
CA GLU A 135 -12.02 2.29 4.85
C GLU A 135 -12.78 2.54 6.15
N GLY A 136 -14.12 2.63 6.11
CA GLY A 136 -14.95 2.88 7.29
C GLY A 136 -15.16 1.65 8.18
N VAL A 137 -14.91 0.46 7.65
CA VAL A 137 -15.10 -0.81 8.38
C VAL A 137 -13.84 -1.66 8.48
N ARG A 138 -12.75 -1.28 7.80
CA ARG A 138 -11.48 -2.01 7.81
C ARG A 138 -10.99 -2.33 9.21
N GLY A 139 -11.02 -1.36 10.12
CA GLY A 139 -10.58 -1.59 11.51
C GLY A 139 -11.47 -2.59 12.27
N ALA A 140 -12.79 -2.56 12.05
CA ALA A 140 -13.71 -3.54 12.64
C ALA A 140 -13.51 -4.94 12.04
N TRP A 141 -13.21 -5.01 10.74
CA TRP A 141 -12.89 -6.25 10.05
C TRP A 141 -11.58 -6.86 10.55
N GLU A 142 -10.53 -6.04 10.74
CA GLU A 142 -9.24 -6.50 11.30
C GLU A 142 -9.39 -7.07 12.73
N ARG A 143 -10.39 -6.60 13.50
CA ARG A 143 -10.74 -7.15 14.82
C ARG A 143 -11.68 -8.37 14.77
N GLY A 144 -12.21 -8.73 13.60
CA GLY A 144 -13.17 -9.82 13.44
C GLY A 144 -14.60 -9.48 13.89
N GLU A 145 -14.94 -8.20 14.04
CA GLU A 145 -16.27 -7.74 14.47
C GLU A 145 -17.28 -7.68 13.31
N VAL A 146 -16.77 -7.64 12.08
CA VAL A 146 -17.56 -7.70 10.85
C VAL A 146 -16.89 -8.65 9.86
N GLU A 147 -17.67 -9.25 8.97
CA GLU A 147 -17.17 -10.04 7.84
C GLU A 147 -17.68 -9.47 6.52
N VAL A 148 -16.87 -9.58 5.46
CA VAL A 148 -17.24 -9.19 4.10
C VAL A 148 -18.04 -10.33 3.46
N LEU A 149 -19.11 -10.01 2.73
CA LEU A 149 -19.99 -10.95 2.05
C LEU A 149 -19.70 -11.10 0.56
#